data_AF-A0A2V7I0T4-F1
#
_entry.id   AF-A0A2V7I0T4-F1
#
_cell.length_a   1.000
_cell.length_b   1.000
_cell.length_c   1.000
_cell.angle_alpha   90.00
_cell.angle_beta   90.00
_cell.angle_gamma   90.00
#
_symmetry.space_group_name_H-M   'P 1'
#
loop_
_entity.id
_entity.type
_entity.pdbx_description
1 polymer ?
#
loop_
_entity_poly.entity_id
_entity_poly.type
_entity_poly.pdbx_seq_one_letter_code
_entity_poly.pdbx_strand_id
1 'polypeptide(L)'
;MDIGHQGVTGESGTIRIGTSGTHTATFIAGIQGVTTGGAGAVAVLIDLNGQLGTVSSSARVKRDVHDMGAATSRLMGLRPVTFRYKADKEGALEYGLIAEEVERIYPELVSYAADGAVETVRYHVLPAMLLNELQNQVRENERRDHQIRELTRTIEATRISHEREIAALEARHERDLGALKAAVEGRLSILEHATQARNADEKPAVAATSGR
;
A
#
# COMPACT_ATOMS: atom_id res chain seq x y z
N MET A 1 -51.85 -12.79 -7.35
CA MET A 1 -52.68 -12.48 -6.15
C MET A 1 -52.28 -11.10 -5.71
N ASP A 2 -53.21 -10.15 -5.71
CA ASP A 2 -52.90 -8.74 -5.48
C ASP A 2 -53.58 -8.26 -4.21
N ILE A 3 -52.83 -7.60 -3.33
CA ILE A 3 -53.33 -7.06 -2.08
C ILE A 3 -53.14 -5.55 -2.11
N GLY A 4 -54.25 -4.80 -2.25
CA GLY A 4 -54.17 -3.33 -2.36
C GLY A 4 -53.47 -2.85 -3.65
N HIS A 5 -53.57 -3.62 -4.73
CA HIS A 5 -53.00 -3.33 -6.05
C HIS A 5 -54.02 -3.63 -7.17
N GLN A 6 -54.07 -2.79 -8.21
CA GLN A 6 -54.87 -3.04 -9.43
C GLN A 6 -54.05 -3.97 -10.33
N GLY A 7 -54.27 -5.28 -10.25
CA GLY A 7 -53.47 -6.30 -10.94
C GLY A 7 -53.13 -6.00 -12.41
N VAL A 8 -52.00 -6.53 -12.88
CA VAL A 8 -51.51 -6.30 -14.25
C VAL A 8 -51.88 -7.48 -15.15
N THR A 9 -52.47 -7.20 -16.31
CA THR A 9 -52.81 -8.23 -17.30
C THR A 9 -51.56 -8.97 -17.79
N GLY A 10 -51.60 -10.30 -17.80
CA GLY A 10 -50.49 -11.14 -18.28
C GLY A 10 -49.50 -11.57 -17.18
N GLU A 11 -49.63 -11.09 -15.95
CA GLU A 11 -48.74 -11.45 -14.83
C GLU A 11 -49.23 -12.66 -14.03
N SER A 12 -49.40 -13.80 -14.72
CA SER A 12 -49.71 -15.06 -14.02
C SER A 12 -48.55 -15.48 -13.11
N GLY A 13 -48.85 -15.83 -11.86
CA GLY A 13 -47.86 -16.27 -10.87
C GLY A 13 -47.22 -15.14 -10.05
N THR A 14 -47.58 -13.89 -10.29
CA THR A 14 -47.05 -12.73 -9.53
C THR A 14 -47.91 -12.38 -8.33
N ILE A 15 -47.25 -11.96 -7.24
CA ILE A 15 -47.89 -11.32 -6.09
C ILE A 15 -47.46 -9.85 -6.06
N ARG A 16 -48.43 -8.94 -6.09
CA ARG A 16 -48.21 -7.50 -5.85
C ARG A 16 -48.89 -7.07 -4.56
N ILE A 17 -48.19 -6.30 -3.75
CA ILE A 17 -48.69 -5.81 -2.46
C ILE A 17 -48.50 -4.30 -2.43
N GLY A 18 -49.61 -3.57 -2.27
CA GLY A 18 -49.67 -2.12 -2.26
C GLY A 18 -49.58 -1.50 -3.66
N THR A 19 -49.85 -0.20 -3.72
CA THR A 19 -49.78 0.64 -4.93
C THR A 19 -48.83 1.80 -4.66
N SER A 20 -47.87 2.02 -5.56
CA SER A 20 -46.89 3.12 -5.46
C SER A 20 -47.60 4.48 -5.40
N GLY A 21 -47.08 5.39 -4.57
CA GLY A 21 -47.69 6.70 -4.31
C GLY A 21 -48.88 6.70 -3.35
N THR A 22 -49.54 5.55 -3.12
CA THR A 22 -50.64 5.41 -2.15
C THR A 22 -50.16 4.82 -0.83
N HIS A 23 -49.39 3.74 -0.89
CA HIS A 23 -48.85 3.08 0.29
C HIS A 23 -47.40 3.51 0.50
N THR A 24 -47.09 4.11 1.64
CA THR A 24 -45.76 4.68 1.94
C THR A 24 -44.97 3.91 2.99
N ALA A 25 -45.59 2.92 3.64
CA ALA A 25 -44.95 2.04 4.61
C ALA A 25 -45.61 0.65 4.56
N THR A 26 -44.84 -0.39 4.86
CA THR A 26 -45.34 -1.78 4.92
C THR A 26 -44.81 -2.46 6.17
N PHE A 27 -45.71 -2.93 7.02
CA PHE A 27 -45.40 -3.68 8.24
C PHE A 27 -45.93 -5.10 8.10
N ILE A 28 -45.04 -6.10 8.21
CA ILE A 28 -45.39 -7.52 8.07
C ILE A 28 -45.00 -8.23 9.36
N ALA A 29 -46.01 -8.72 10.09
CA ALA A 29 -45.79 -9.51 11.30
C ALA A 29 -45.06 -10.83 10.97
N GLY A 30 -44.19 -11.28 11.88
CA GLY A 30 -43.43 -12.53 11.72
C GLY A 30 -42.12 -12.42 10.93
N ILE A 31 -41.69 -11.21 10.53
CA ILE A 31 -40.35 -10.97 9.97
C ILE A 31 -39.36 -10.54 11.05
N GLN A 32 -39.67 -9.47 11.79
CA GLN A 32 -38.77 -8.93 12.81
C GLN A 32 -38.66 -9.90 14.00
N GLY A 33 -37.44 -10.17 14.45
CA GLY A 33 -37.17 -11.03 15.62
C GLY A 33 -37.26 -12.54 15.35
N VAL A 34 -37.47 -12.96 14.10
CA VAL A 34 -37.55 -14.37 13.72
C VAL A 34 -36.26 -14.80 13.02
N THR A 35 -35.51 -15.70 13.66
CA THR A 35 -34.31 -16.30 13.06
C THR A 35 -34.69 -17.33 12.00
N THR A 36 -33.99 -17.32 10.86
CA THR A 36 -34.18 -18.32 9.81
C THR A 36 -33.84 -19.73 10.30
N GLY A 37 -34.75 -20.69 10.11
CA GLY A 37 -34.57 -22.06 10.62
C GLY A 37 -33.72 -23.00 9.75
N GLY A 38 -33.36 -22.59 8.53
CA GLY A 38 -32.60 -23.40 7.58
C GLY A 38 -31.15 -22.95 7.43
N ALA A 39 -30.25 -23.89 7.17
CA ALA A 39 -28.89 -23.58 6.72
C ALA A 39 -28.93 -22.94 5.32
N GLY A 40 -28.05 -21.97 5.06
CA GLY A 40 -27.97 -21.30 3.76
C GLY A 40 -28.98 -20.19 3.54
N ALA A 41 -29.42 -19.50 4.61
CA ALA A 41 -30.22 -18.28 4.48
C ALA A 41 -29.54 -17.27 3.55
N VAL A 42 -30.32 -16.67 2.64
CA VAL A 42 -29.83 -15.72 1.64
C VAL A 42 -30.47 -14.37 1.90
N ALA A 43 -29.68 -13.30 1.80
CA ALA A 43 -30.18 -11.94 1.91
C ALA A 43 -31.15 -11.62 0.75
N VAL A 44 -32.30 -11.03 1.08
CA VAL A 44 -33.25 -10.53 0.10
C VAL A 44 -32.86 -9.10 -0.28
N LEU A 45 -32.86 -8.81 -1.57
CA LEU A 45 -32.67 -7.47 -2.13
C LEU A 45 -33.94 -7.01 -2.82
N ILE A 46 -34.01 -5.70 -3.09
CA ILE A 46 -35.06 -5.06 -3.87
C ILE A 46 -34.41 -4.44 -5.10
N ASP A 47 -34.97 -4.70 -6.28
CA ASP A 47 -34.54 -4.07 -7.53
C ASP A 47 -35.25 -2.72 -7.78
N LEU A 48 -34.89 -2.04 -8.87
CA LEU A 48 -35.47 -0.74 -9.23
C LEU A 48 -36.96 -0.81 -9.60
N ASN A 49 -37.50 -2.00 -9.87
CA ASN A 49 -38.92 -2.21 -10.17
C ASN A 49 -39.71 -2.56 -8.89
N GLY A 50 -39.07 -2.56 -7.72
CA GLY A 50 -39.66 -2.97 -6.46
C GLY A 50 -39.79 -4.48 -6.29
N GLN A 51 -39.11 -5.28 -7.11
CA GLN A 51 -39.12 -6.74 -6.99
C GLN A 51 -38.19 -7.19 -5.85
N LEU A 52 -38.75 -7.93 -4.89
CA LEU A 52 -37.96 -8.67 -3.92
C LEU A 52 -37.34 -9.92 -4.56
N GLY A 53 -36.04 -10.13 -4.35
CA GLY A 53 -35.32 -11.26 -4.90
C GLY A 53 -34.00 -11.55 -4.20
N THR A 54 -33.23 -12.49 -4.73
CA THR A 54 -31.88 -12.83 -4.26
C THR A 54 -30.87 -12.72 -5.40
N VAL A 55 -29.59 -12.59 -5.07
CA VAL A 55 -28.52 -12.52 -6.08
C VAL A 55 -28.04 -13.92 -6.45
N SER A 56 -28.04 -14.25 -7.74
CA SER A 56 -27.40 -15.48 -8.25
C SER A 56 -25.94 -15.21 -8.61
N SER A 57 -25.03 -16.04 -8.09
CA SER A 57 -23.59 -15.93 -8.37
C SER A 57 -23.04 -17.04 -9.27
N SER A 58 -23.89 -17.96 -9.75
CA SER A 58 -23.46 -19.07 -10.60
C SER A 58 -22.89 -18.57 -11.94
N ALA A 59 -21.78 -19.15 -12.38
CA ALA A 59 -21.22 -18.85 -13.71
C ALA A 59 -22.23 -19.11 -14.84
N ARG A 60 -23.19 -20.03 -14.65
CA ARG A 60 -24.23 -20.36 -15.65
C ARG A 60 -25.14 -19.19 -16.01
N VAL A 61 -25.28 -18.21 -15.13
CA VAL A 61 -26.12 -17.02 -15.34
C VAL A 61 -25.30 -15.75 -15.61
N LYS A 62 -23.97 -15.89 -15.75
CA LYS A 62 -23.04 -14.79 -16.00
C LYS A 62 -22.45 -14.91 -17.40
N ARG A 63 -22.12 -13.77 -17.99
CA ARG A 63 -21.36 -13.64 -19.25
C ARG A 63 -20.23 -12.64 -19.03
N ASP A 64 -19.25 -12.63 -19.95
CA ASP A 64 -18.16 -11.64 -19.95
C ASP A 64 -17.40 -11.58 -18.60
N VAL A 65 -17.02 -12.75 -18.07
CA VAL A 65 -16.34 -12.87 -16.77
C VAL A 65 -14.85 -12.63 -16.94
N HIS A 66 -14.35 -11.57 -16.31
CA HIS A 66 -12.94 -11.15 -16.35
C HIS A 66 -12.45 -10.80 -14.94
N ASP A 67 -11.13 -10.87 -14.74
CA ASP A 67 -10.50 -10.35 -13.52
C ASP A 67 -10.70 -8.84 -13.41
N MET A 68 -10.94 -8.33 -12.19
CA MET A 68 -11.18 -6.91 -11.96
C MET A 68 -9.93 -6.05 -12.17
N GLY A 69 -8.72 -6.60 -11.97
CA GLY A 69 -7.47 -5.89 -12.18
C GLY A 69 -7.42 -4.55 -11.44
N ALA A 70 -7.22 -3.46 -12.18
CA ALA A 70 -7.17 -2.10 -11.63
C ALA A 70 -8.53 -1.40 -11.51
N ALA A 71 -9.65 -2.07 -11.83
CA ALA A 71 -10.99 -1.48 -11.77
C ALA A 71 -11.35 -0.97 -10.37
N THR A 72 -10.77 -1.55 -9.31
CA THR A 72 -11.01 -1.17 -7.91
C THR A 72 -10.03 -0.14 -7.37
N SER A 73 -9.04 0.31 -8.14
CA SER A 73 -7.96 1.19 -7.66
C SER A 73 -8.46 2.51 -7.04
N ARG A 74 -9.61 3.01 -7.49
CA ARG A 74 -10.21 4.26 -6.98
C ARG A 74 -10.96 4.08 -5.65
N LEU A 75 -11.05 2.85 -5.12
CA LEU A 75 -11.82 2.55 -3.91
C LEU A 75 -11.26 3.27 -2.68
N MET A 76 -9.94 3.47 -2.63
CA MET A 76 -9.27 4.25 -1.58
C MET A 76 -9.58 5.75 -1.63
N GLY A 77 -10.20 6.23 -2.71
CA GLY A 77 -10.72 7.60 -2.81
C GLY A 77 -12.13 7.77 -2.22
N LEU A 78 -12.83 6.68 -1.88
CA LEU A 78 -14.11 6.77 -1.18
C LEU A 78 -13.87 7.24 0.26
N ARG A 79 -14.80 8.04 0.78
CA ARG A 79 -14.73 8.57 2.14
C ARG A 79 -15.72 7.85 3.05
N PRO A 80 -15.27 6.95 3.94
CA PRO A 80 -16.12 6.43 5.00
C PRO A 80 -16.59 7.56 5.90
N VAL A 81 -17.87 7.55 6.26
CA VAL A 81 -18.48 8.55 7.13
C VAL A 81 -19.25 7.88 8.26
N THR A 82 -19.45 8.63 9.33
CA THR A 82 -20.49 8.35 10.31
C THR A 82 -21.63 9.34 10.15
N PHE A 83 -22.86 8.90 10.39
CA PHE A 83 -24.04 9.74 10.23
C PHE A 83 -25.15 9.31 11.21
N ARG A 84 -26.22 10.10 11.26
CA ARG A 84 -27.46 9.77 11.98
C ARG A 84 -28.62 10.04 11.04
N TYR A 85 -29.64 9.18 11.05
CA TYR A 85 -30.81 9.39 10.19
C TYR A 85 -31.64 10.57 10.70
N LYS A 86 -32.12 11.41 9.78
CA LYS A 86 -33.00 12.54 10.13
C LYS A 86 -34.33 12.10 10.75
N ALA A 87 -34.82 10.92 10.37
CA ALA A 87 -36.09 10.36 10.85
C ALA A 87 -35.95 9.64 12.21
N ASP A 88 -34.73 9.32 12.63
CA ASP A 88 -34.43 8.65 13.89
C ASP A 88 -34.31 9.72 14.99
N LYS A 89 -35.23 9.67 15.96
CA LYS A 89 -35.32 10.68 17.03
C LYS A 89 -34.33 10.39 18.16
N GLU A 90 -34.06 9.11 18.37
CA GLU A 90 -33.06 8.59 19.29
C GLU A 90 -31.66 8.91 18.77
N GLY A 91 -31.54 9.00 17.44
CA GLY A 91 -30.37 9.43 16.70
C GLY A 91 -29.24 8.45 16.92
N ALA A 92 -29.39 7.19 16.56
CA ALA A 92 -28.32 6.20 16.59
C ALA A 92 -27.18 6.60 15.62
N LEU A 93 -25.94 6.30 16.01
CA LEU A 93 -24.78 6.55 15.16
C LEU A 93 -24.62 5.39 14.17
N GLU A 94 -24.59 5.72 12.89
CA GLU A 94 -24.44 4.78 11.79
C GLU A 94 -23.13 5.02 11.03
N TYR A 95 -22.72 4.02 10.24
CA TYR A 95 -21.49 4.04 9.44
C TYR A 95 -21.84 3.75 7.98
N GLY A 96 -21.19 4.45 7.06
CA GLY A 96 -21.42 4.21 5.64
C GLY A 96 -20.67 5.14 4.72
N LEU A 97 -21.28 5.37 3.56
CA LEU A 97 -20.79 6.21 2.47
C LEU A 97 -21.91 7.17 2.05
N ILE A 98 -21.54 8.31 1.48
CA ILE A 98 -22.48 9.25 0.86
C ILE A 98 -22.64 8.87 -0.61
N ALA A 99 -23.88 8.60 -1.05
CA ALA A 99 -24.14 8.06 -2.39
C ALA A 99 -23.65 8.99 -3.50
N GLU A 100 -23.80 10.31 -3.34
CA GLU A 100 -23.33 11.33 -4.28
C GLU A 100 -21.79 11.46 -4.30
N GLU A 101 -21.11 11.10 -3.21
CA GLU A 101 -19.63 11.00 -3.19
C GLU A 101 -19.17 9.75 -3.92
N VAL A 102 -19.88 8.63 -3.73
CA VAL A 102 -19.60 7.38 -4.44
C VAL A 102 -19.86 7.54 -5.93
N GLU A 103 -20.96 8.15 -6.35
CA GLU A 103 -21.33 8.33 -7.76
C GLU A 103 -20.22 9.01 -8.58
N ARG A 104 -19.58 10.04 -8.01
CA ARG A 104 -18.47 10.76 -8.65
C ARG A 104 -17.24 9.88 -8.94
N ILE A 105 -17.08 8.79 -8.20
CA ILE A 105 -15.91 7.89 -8.29
C ILE A 105 -16.31 6.58 -9.01
N TYR A 106 -17.44 6.01 -8.64
CA TYR A 106 -18.03 4.76 -9.13
C TYR A 106 -19.53 4.95 -9.38
N PRO A 107 -19.94 5.56 -10.51
CA PRO A 107 -21.35 5.75 -10.83
C PRO A 107 -22.13 4.43 -10.95
N GLU A 108 -21.45 3.32 -11.27
CA GLU A 108 -22.02 1.97 -11.36
C GLU A 108 -22.33 1.31 -10.00
N LEU A 109 -21.80 1.88 -8.92
CA LEU A 109 -21.97 1.39 -7.55
C LEU A 109 -23.16 2.05 -6.84
N VAL A 110 -23.89 2.92 -7.53
CA VAL A 110 -25.03 3.64 -6.98
C VAL A 110 -26.29 3.28 -7.76
N SER A 111 -27.41 3.20 -7.04
CA SER A 111 -28.74 3.09 -7.62
C SER A 111 -29.41 4.45 -7.64
N TYR A 112 -30.21 4.67 -8.68
CA TYR A 112 -30.94 5.91 -8.92
C TYR A 112 -32.43 5.69 -8.69
N ALA A 113 -33.09 6.68 -8.11
CA ALA A 113 -34.53 6.74 -8.01
C ALA A 113 -35.18 6.90 -9.39
N ALA A 114 -36.49 6.74 -9.46
CA ALA A 114 -37.26 6.83 -10.70
C ALA A 114 -37.18 8.20 -11.40
N ASP A 115 -36.89 9.27 -10.65
CA ASP A 115 -36.68 10.63 -11.16
C ASP A 115 -35.22 10.91 -11.60
N GLY A 116 -34.35 9.90 -11.51
CA GLY A 116 -32.93 9.99 -11.84
C GLY A 116 -32.05 10.53 -10.71
N ALA A 117 -32.59 10.81 -9.52
CA ALA A 117 -31.79 11.22 -8.38
C ALA A 117 -30.98 10.05 -7.82
N VAL A 118 -29.75 10.33 -7.36
CA VAL A 118 -28.92 9.39 -6.62
C VAL A 118 -29.64 8.98 -5.34
N GLU A 119 -29.84 7.69 -5.12
CA GLU A 119 -30.64 7.20 -3.98
C GLU A 119 -29.82 6.39 -2.98
N THR A 120 -29.10 5.36 -3.43
CA THR A 120 -28.45 4.43 -2.49
C THR A 120 -27.20 3.77 -3.06
N VAL A 121 -26.22 3.52 -2.19
CA VAL A 121 -25.03 2.76 -2.53
C VAL A 121 -25.35 1.26 -2.56
N ARG A 122 -24.87 0.57 -3.59
CA ARG A 122 -24.97 -0.89 -3.73
C ARG A 122 -23.94 -1.60 -2.84
N TYR A 123 -24.12 -1.49 -1.53
CA TYR A 123 -23.19 -2.01 -0.52
C TYR A 123 -22.83 -3.50 -0.69
N HIS A 124 -23.74 -4.32 -1.22
CA HIS A 124 -23.50 -5.75 -1.45
C HIS A 124 -22.39 -6.04 -2.48
N VAL A 125 -21.99 -5.06 -3.30
CA VAL A 125 -20.90 -5.20 -4.29
C VAL A 125 -19.53 -4.93 -3.67
N LEU A 126 -19.45 -4.05 -2.66
CA LEU A 126 -18.21 -3.60 -2.05
C LEU A 126 -17.30 -4.73 -1.54
N PRO A 127 -17.79 -5.80 -0.87
CA PRO A 127 -16.91 -6.85 -0.36
C PRO A 127 -16.05 -7.53 -1.43
N ALA A 128 -16.60 -7.76 -2.63
CA ALA A 128 -15.84 -8.35 -3.74
C ALA A 128 -14.77 -7.38 -4.27
N MET A 129 -15.10 -6.09 -4.35
CA MET A 129 -14.13 -5.06 -4.77
C MET A 129 -13.01 -4.87 -3.73
N LEU A 130 -13.35 -4.89 -2.45
CA LEU A 130 -12.39 -4.84 -1.34
C LEU A 130 -11.46 -6.06 -1.34
N LEU A 131 -11.99 -7.25 -1.66
CA LEU A 131 -11.17 -8.45 -1.81
C LEU A 131 -10.14 -8.31 -2.94
N ASN A 132 -10.54 -7.78 -4.10
CA ASN A 132 -9.62 -7.54 -5.21
C ASN A 132 -8.50 -6.55 -4.79
N GLU A 133 -8.86 -5.49 -4.08
CA GLU A 133 -7.88 -4.51 -3.61
C GLU A 133 -6.93 -5.09 -2.56
N LEU A 134 -7.45 -5.89 -1.63
CA LEU A 134 -6.61 -6.62 -0.66
C LEU A 134 -5.60 -7.54 -1.37
N GLN A 135 -6.04 -8.27 -2.39
CA GLN A 135 -5.15 -9.12 -3.19
C GLN A 135 -4.11 -8.30 -3.97
N ASN A 136 -4.47 -7.13 -4.51
CA ASN A 136 -3.54 -6.20 -5.14
C ASN A 136 -2.48 -5.74 -4.13
N GLN A 137 -2.91 -5.36 -2.93
CA GLN A 137 -2.03 -4.89 -1.87
C GLN A 137 -1.05 -5.96 -1.40
N VAL A 138 -1.50 -7.22 -1.27
CA VAL A 138 -0.63 -8.37 -0.93
C VAL A 138 0.46 -8.54 -2.00
N ARG A 139 0.10 -8.51 -3.29
CA ARG A 139 1.09 -8.61 -4.38
C ARG A 139 2.08 -7.45 -4.37
N GLU A 140 1.63 -6.23 -4.07
CA GLU A 140 2.52 -5.08 -3.98
C GLU A 140 3.48 -5.19 -2.79
N ASN A 141 3.01 -5.66 -1.65
CA ASN A 141 3.85 -5.89 -0.48
C ASN A 141 4.92 -6.95 -0.75
N GLU A 142 4.59 -8.06 -1.42
CA GLU A 142 5.59 -9.06 -1.83
C GLU A 142 6.67 -8.46 -2.73
N ARG A 143 6.29 -7.60 -3.68
CA ARG A 143 7.24 -6.89 -4.55
C ARG A 143 8.15 -5.95 -3.75
N ARG A 144 7.57 -5.18 -2.83
CA ARG A 144 8.32 -4.28 -1.95
C ARG A 144 9.30 -5.06 -1.07
N ASP A 145 8.89 -6.20 -0.52
CA ASP A 145 9.76 -7.08 0.27
C ASP A 145 10.94 -7.63 -0.54
N HIS A 146 10.70 -7.98 -1.81
CA HIS A 146 11.78 -8.37 -2.72
C HIS A 146 12.76 -7.21 -2.97
N GLN A 147 12.27 -6.00 -3.23
CA GLN A 147 13.11 -4.82 -3.42
C GLN A 147 13.92 -4.48 -2.17
N ILE A 148 13.31 -4.57 -0.98
CA ILE A 148 14.00 -4.36 0.29
C ILE A 148 15.14 -5.37 0.46
N ARG A 149 14.91 -6.66 0.19
CA ARG A 149 15.97 -7.68 0.26
C ARG A 149 17.11 -7.41 -0.73
N GLU A 150 16.80 -6.97 -1.93
CA GLU A 150 17.80 -6.65 -2.94
C GLU A 150 18.63 -5.42 -2.54
N LEU A 151 17.97 -4.34 -2.12
CA LEU A 151 18.63 -3.13 -1.64
C LEU A 151 19.54 -3.43 -0.43
N THR A 152 19.08 -4.23 0.52
CA THR A 152 19.90 -4.65 1.67
C THR A 152 21.17 -5.36 1.22
N ARG A 153 21.09 -6.29 0.26
CA ARG A 153 22.28 -6.98 -0.29
C ARG A 153 23.24 -6.01 -0.98
N THR A 154 22.73 -5.08 -1.78
CA THR A 154 23.57 -4.09 -2.46
C THR A 154 24.25 -3.16 -1.47
N ILE A 155 23.56 -2.73 -0.42
CA ILE A 155 24.14 -1.92 0.67
C ILE A 155 25.25 -2.69 1.37
N GLU A 156 25.03 -3.96 1.73
CA GLU A 156 26.06 -4.81 2.36
C GLU A 156 27.28 -5.02 1.46
N ALA A 157 27.07 -5.33 0.18
CA ALA A 157 28.16 -5.51 -0.77
C ALA A 157 28.98 -4.23 -0.96
N THR A 158 28.31 -3.09 -1.07
CA THR A 158 28.95 -1.77 -1.18
C THR A 158 29.74 -1.44 0.07
N ARG A 159 29.18 -1.71 1.27
CA ARG A 159 29.88 -1.53 2.54
C ARG A 159 31.18 -2.34 2.59
N ILE A 160 31.13 -3.62 2.21
CA ILE A 160 32.31 -4.49 2.16
C ILE A 160 33.35 -3.96 1.15
N SER A 161 32.92 -3.45 -0.01
CA SER A 161 33.83 -2.85 -0.99
C SER A 161 34.54 -1.63 -0.42
N HIS A 162 33.80 -0.71 0.21
CA HIS A 162 34.37 0.49 0.82
C HIS A 162 35.33 0.14 1.97
N GLU A 163 34.99 -0.84 2.82
CA GLU A 163 35.89 -1.29 3.89
C GLU A 163 37.22 -1.83 3.34
N ARG A 164 37.17 -2.54 2.20
CA ARG A 164 38.39 -3.01 1.52
C ARG A 164 39.20 -1.87 0.91
N GLU A 165 38.54 -0.88 0.30
CA GLU A 165 39.21 0.30 -0.25
C GLU A 165 39.90 1.12 0.84
N ILE A 166 39.23 1.33 1.98
CA ILE A 166 39.81 2.00 3.15
C ILE A 166 41.05 1.24 3.65
N ALA A 167 40.94 -0.07 3.87
CA ALA A 167 42.08 -0.87 4.32
C ALA A 167 43.26 -0.86 3.31
N ALA A 168 42.96 -0.86 2.00
CA ALA A 168 43.98 -0.78 0.96
C ALA A 168 44.67 0.60 0.92
N LEU A 169 43.93 1.67 1.16
CA LEU A 169 44.46 3.03 1.28
C LEU A 169 45.34 3.18 2.52
N GLU A 170 44.89 2.68 3.67
CA GLU A 170 45.67 2.67 4.92
C GLU A 170 47.01 1.94 4.73
N ALA A 171 46.99 0.75 4.12
CA ALA A 171 48.22 0.00 3.83
C ALA A 171 49.15 0.70 2.83
N ARG A 172 48.62 1.51 1.90
CA ARG A 172 49.45 2.36 1.02
C ARG A 172 50.09 3.50 1.81
N HIS A 173 49.32 4.19 2.65
CA HIS A 173 49.83 5.27 3.48
C HIS A 173 50.94 4.81 4.43
N GLU A 174 50.80 3.64 5.06
CA GLU A 174 51.86 3.09 5.92
C GLU A 174 53.15 2.80 5.15
N ARG A 175 53.05 2.24 3.93
CA ARG A 175 54.22 2.01 3.07
C ARG A 175 54.89 3.32 2.66
N ASP A 176 54.11 4.31 2.25
CA ASP A 176 54.63 5.60 1.82
C ASP A 176 55.30 6.34 2.98
N LEU A 177 54.71 6.30 4.18
CA LEU A 177 55.32 6.83 5.41
C LEU A 177 56.63 6.10 5.75
N GLY A 178 56.66 4.77 5.66
CA GLY A 178 57.86 3.98 5.89
C GLY A 178 58.98 4.31 4.90
N ALA A 179 58.64 4.44 3.61
CA ALA A 179 59.58 4.81 2.55
C ALA A 179 60.13 6.23 2.74
N LEU A 180 59.26 7.19 3.09
CA LEU A 180 59.66 8.56 3.38
C LEU A 180 60.60 8.63 4.59
N LYS A 181 60.28 7.90 5.66
CA LYS A 181 61.14 7.81 6.86
C LYS A 181 62.51 7.26 6.50
N ALA A 182 62.57 6.14 5.78
CA ALA A 182 63.85 5.54 5.34
C ALA A 182 64.66 6.49 4.45
N ALA A 183 64.01 7.23 3.55
CA ALA A 183 64.67 8.21 2.70
C ALA A 183 65.25 9.40 3.52
N VAL A 184 64.53 9.87 4.53
CA VAL A 184 64.99 10.93 5.45
C VAL A 184 66.18 10.45 6.28
N GLU A 185 66.10 9.25 6.86
CA GLU A 185 67.20 8.64 7.63
C GLU A 185 68.45 8.44 6.76
N GLY A 186 68.27 7.96 5.52
CA GLY A 186 69.38 7.82 4.56
C GLY A 186 70.05 9.15 4.23
N ARG A 187 69.27 10.22 3.98
CA ARG A 187 69.82 11.57 3.74
C ARG A 187 70.55 12.12 4.96
N LEU A 188 70.02 11.89 6.16
CA LEU A 188 70.64 12.33 7.41
C LEU A 188 72.01 11.67 7.59
N SER A 189 72.09 10.35 7.39
CA SER A 189 73.36 9.61 7.49
C SER A 189 74.41 10.09 6.49
N ILE A 190 74.02 10.40 5.25
CA ILE A 190 74.94 10.97 4.25
C ILE A 190 75.47 12.33 4.72
N LEU A 191 74.61 13.17 5.32
CA LEU A 191 74.98 14.49 5.81
C LEU A 191 75.94 14.42 7.02
N GLU A 192 75.70 13.46 7.92
CA GLU A 192 76.59 13.17 9.07
C GLU A 192 77.98 12.71 8.61
N HIS A 193 78.05 11.81 7.62
CA HIS A 193 79.34 11.39 7.07
C HIS A 193 80.07 12.53 6.35
N ALA A 194 79.36 13.36 5.58
CA ALA A 194 79.95 14.49 4.88
C ALA A 194 80.52 15.55 5.85
N THR A 195 79.81 15.83 6.95
CA THR A 195 80.28 16.75 7.99
C THR A 195 81.48 16.21 8.77
N GLN A 196 81.50 14.91 9.10
CA GLN A 196 82.66 14.28 9.73
C GLN A 196 83.90 14.28 8.84
N ALA A 197 83.75 13.98 7.53
CA ALA A 197 84.83 14.05 6.57
C ALA A 197 85.40 15.47 6.44
N ARG A 198 84.53 16.48 6.37
CA ARG A 198 84.95 17.88 6.31
C ARG A 198 85.69 18.34 7.57
N ASN A 199 85.23 17.93 8.75
CA ASN A 199 85.90 18.22 10.03
C ASN A 199 87.26 17.49 10.16
N ALA A 200 87.46 16.36 9.46
CA ALA A 200 88.74 15.66 9.42
C ALA A 200 89.75 16.36 8.49
N ASP A 201 89.31 16.91 7.36
CA ASP A 201 90.14 17.70 6.43
C ASP A 201 90.49 19.11 6.96
N GLU A 202 89.64 19.72 7.80
CA GLU A 202 89.91 21.02 8.44
C GLU A 202 90.91 20.92 9.62
N LYS A 203 91.38 19.72 10.00
CA LYS A 203 92.37 19.53 11.07
C LYS A 203 93.79 19.59 10.48
N PRO A 204 94.54 20.70 10.60
CA PRO A 204 95.86 20.78 9.97
C PRO A 204 96.84 19.86 10.72
N ALA A 205 97.72 19.22 9.94
CA ALA A 205 98.92 18.59 10.45
C ALA A 205 99.83 19.64 11.09
N VAL A 206 99.75 19.81 12.41
CA VAL A 206 100.82 20.41 13.20
C VAL A 206 101.44 19.30 14.03
N ALA A 207 102.29 18.50 13.37
CA ALA A 207 103.35 17.78 14.03
C ALA A 207 104.67 18.47 13.67
N ALA A 208 105.53 18.59 14.69
CA ALA A 208 106.96 18.87 14.66
C ALA A 208 107.44 20.33 14.63
N THR A 209 107.84 20.84 15.81
CA THR A 209 109.21 21.33 16.11
C THR A 209 109.28 21.61 17.63
N SER A 210 109.94 20.76 18.42
CA SER A 210 111.36 20.89 18.84
C SER A 210 111.63 22.07 19.78
N GLY A 211 112.15 21.76 20.99
CA GLY A 211 113.16 22.61 21.62
C GLY A 211 112.94 22.99 23.09
N ARG A 212 113.60 22.23 23.97
CA ARG A 212 114.21 22.58 25.28
C ARG A 212 113.38 23.28 26.35
#